data_AF-A0A0G4F217-F1
#
_entry.id   AF-A0A0G4F217-F1
#
_cell.length_a   1.000
_cell.length_b   1.000
_cell.length_c   1.000
_cell.angle_alpha   90.00
_cell.angle_beta   90.00
_cell.angle_gamma   90.00
#
_symmetry.space_group_name_H-M   'P 1'
#
loop_
_entity.id
_entity.type
_entity.pdbx_description
1 polymer ?
#
loop_
_entity_poly.entity_id
_entity_poly.type
_entity_poly.pdbx_seq_one_letter_code
_entity_poly.pdbx_strand_id
1 'polypeptide(L)'
;MAAMLLCLLVATTSVGVLGFVPPSVTPTRAKQGMWPLSVPRASRQPATSASPSSVVEDALGVVNGESNIRYTDYVETASFPPESSVLSTAEVSEESAAPAAPKRRRPLSKDPQLIVEGDSTQVTPYQQLVTYGTLALALAAIAQALVSDASNPALMSLMVPFALLFGDLFSGVFHWAVDNYGNKNTPVFGSVIEGFQGHHKYPWTITYRPFANNVYKICYGVLLIMATTFILQAPPAVRVFMTVFGLSQVMAQEFHKYSHMTKPPIIVQRLQGMGLMLPRKEHGLHHSEPFEGHYSILFGWFNPLLDHSQVFRLMERAIYKWNGHMPNSWKLDERLRQEQVDMIEGSQRT
;
A
#
# COMPACT_ATOMS: atom_id res chain seq x y z
N MET A 1 0.84 3.15 -16.49
CA MET A 1 1.86 4.20 -16.23
C MET A 1 1.25 5.56 -15.90
N ALA A 2 0.28 6.09 -16.67
CA ALA A 2 -0.35 7.38 -16.40
C ALA A 2 -0.89 7.58 -14.96
N ALA A 3 -1.67 6.64 -14.43
CA ALA A 3 -2.19 6.73 -13.05
C ALA A 3 -1.07 6.67 -11.99
N MET A 4 -0.01 5.89 -12.25
CA MET A 4 1.17 5.81 -11.37
C MET A 4 2.01 7.09 -11.43
N LEU A 5 2.13 7.70 -12.61
CA LEU A 5 2.75 9.01 -12.78
C LEU A 5 1.94 10.10 -12.08
N LEU A 6 0.61 10.02 -12.09
CA LEU A 6 -0.25 10.92 -11.33
C LEU A 6 -0.08 10.73 -9.82
N CYS A 7 0.05 9.50 -9.32
CA CYS A 7 0.40 9.23 -7.92
C CYS A 7 1.78 9.81 -7.54
N LEU A 8 2.76 9.67 -8.43
CA LEU A 8 4.09 10.26 -8.26
C LEU A 8 4.06 11.80 -8.35
N LEU A 9 3.21 12.38 -9.20
CA LEU A 9 2.98 13.83 -9.33
C LEU A 9 2.30 14.40 -8.07
N VAL A 10 1.29 13.73 -7.50
CA VAL A 10 0.70 14.12 -6.21
C VAL A 10 1.75 14.07 -5.10
N ALA A 11 2.65 13.08 -5.11
CA ALA A 11 3.76 12.99 -4.15
C ALA A 11 4.88 14.04 -4.35
N THR A 12 5.07 14.55 -5.57
CA THR A 12 6.19 15.46 -5.90
C THR A 12 5.80 16.93 -5.99
N THR A 13 4.54 17.24 -6.32
CA THR A 13 4.05 18.64 -6.38
C THR A 13 3.98 19.32 -5.02
N SER A 14 3.95 18.57 -3.91
CA SER A 14 4.07 19.13 -2.55
C SER A 14 5.42 19.77 -2.25
N VAL A 15 6.45 19.52 -3.07
CA VAL A 15 7.79 20.14 -2.91
C VAL A 15 7.85 21.54 -3.56
N GLY A 16 6.89 21.90 -4.43
CA GLY A 16 6.98 23.08 -5.29
C GLY A 16 6.11 24.30 -4.93
N VAL A 17 5.22 24.23 -3.94
CA VAL A 17 4.20 25.30 -3.72
C VAL A 17 4.51 26.25 -2.56
N LEU A 18 5.54 25.97 -1.74
CA LEU A 18 5.99 26.94 -0.73
C LEU A 18 7.13 27.79 -1.30
N GLY A 19 6.77 28.74 -2.16
CA GLY A 19 7.65 29.82 -2.59
C GLY A 19 8.03 30.70 -1.40
N PHE A 20 9.14 30.40 -0.75
CA PHE A 20 9.73 31.25 0.27
C PHE A 20 10.70 32.23 -0.41
N VAL A 21 10.30 33.49 -0.50
CA VAL A 21 11.22 34.60 -0.82
C VAL A 21 11.96 34.92 0.48
N PRO A 22 13.28 34.69 0.59
CA PRO A 22 14.01 35.03 1.81
C PRO A 22 14.09 36.55 1.95
N PRO A 23 13.89 37.13 3.15
CA PRO A 23 14.22 38.52 3.38
C PRO A 23 15.73 38.71 3.34
N SER A 24 16.18 39.78 2.69
CA SER A 24 17.57 40.21 2.66
C SER A 24 18.05 40.58 4.06
N VAL A 25 18.92 39.77 4.64
CA VAL A 25 19.59 40.06 5.92
C VAL A 25 20.97 40.64 5.64
N THR A 26 21.16 41.90 6.01
CA THR A 26 22.46 42.56 6.11
C THR A 26 23.25 42.01 7.30
N PRO A 27 24.59 41.86 7.19
CA PRO A 27 25.36 41.17 8.21
C PRO A 27 25.64 42.08 9.41
N THR A 28 25.20 41.66 10.60
CA THR A 28 25.75 42.17 11.86
C THR A 28 26.67 41.14 12.50
N ARG A 29 27.84 41.65 12.86
CA ARG A 29 29.08 40.99 13.27
C ARG A 29 28.93 40.23 14.59
N ALA A 30 29.20 38.93 14.57
CA ALA A 30 29.26 38.07 15.75
C ALA A 30 30.42 38.45 16.69
N LYS A 31 30.16 38.48 18.01
CA LYS A 31 31.18 38.39 19.06
C LYS A 31 31.18 36.97 19.60
N GLN A 32 32.32 36.30 19.46
CA GLN A 32 32.61 34.98 20.01
C GLN A 32 32.74 35.05 21.54
N GLY A 33 32.12 34.11 22.24
CA GLY A 33 32.32 33.84 23.66
C GLY A 33 32.51 32.34 23.87
N MET A 34 33.77 31.92 24.03
CA MET A 34 34.21 30.57 24.37
C MET A 34 33.96 30.30 25.86
N TRP A 35 33.41 29.14 26.22
CA TRP A 35 33.67 28.42 27.48
C TRP A 35 33.62 26.89 27.25
N PRO A 36 34.50 26.10 27.88
CA PRO A 36 34.68 24.68 27.56
C PRO A 36 33.83 23.75 28.44
N LEU A 37 33.45 22.60 27.88
CA LEU A 37 32.87 21.44 28.57
C LEU A 37 33.97 20.48 29.02
N SER A 38 33.85 19.92 30.21
CA SER A 38 34.66 18.78 30.69
C SER A 38 33.76 17.82 31.48
N VAL A 39 33.56 16.60 30.97
CA VAL A 39 33.12 15.45 31.77
C VAL A 39 33.86 14.21 31.25
N PRO A 40 34.40 13.31 32.11
CA PRO A 40 35.17 12.17 31.68
C PRO A 40 34.33 10.93 31.34
N ARG A 41 34.91 10.13 30.45
CA ARG A 41 34.48 8.84 29.90
C ARG A 41 34.87 7.70 30.83
N ALA A 42 33.96 6.75 31.08
CA ALA A 42 34.30 5.45 31.65
C ALA A 42 33.91 4.35 30.64
N SER A 43 34.92 3.57 30.24
CA SER A 43 34.87 2.39 29.39
C SER A 43 34.71 1.13 30.25
N ARG A 44 33.99 0.13 29.72
CA ARG A 44 34.28 -1.30 29.95
C ARG A 44 33.62 -2.15 28.85
N GLN A 45 34.42 -3.03 28.27
CA GLN A 45 34.07 -4.04 27.27
C GLN A 45 34.04 -5.44 27.94
N PRO A 46 33.61 -6.50 27.20
CA PRO A 46 32.81 -7.61 27.74
C PRO A 46 33.61 -8.89 28.04
N ALA A 47 32.93 -9.89 28.61
CA ALA A 47 33.41 -11.25 28.75
C ALA A 47 32.49 -12.27 28.04
N THR A 48 33.13 -13.29 27.51
CA THR A 48 32.74 -14.34 26.57
C THR A 48 32.19 -15.63 27.22
N SER A 49 31.71 -16.54 26.34
CA SER A 49 31.55 -18.02 26.44
C SER A 49 30.08 -18.49 26.50
N ALA A 50 29.63 -19.65 26.01
CA ALA A 50 30.08 -20.69 25.07
C ALA A 50 28.84 -21.61 24.86
N SER A 51 28.71 -22.28 23.71
CA SER A 51 27.65 -23.29 23.40
C SER A 51 27.91 -24.65 24.10
N PRO A 52 27.04 -25.70 24.02
CA PRO A 52 26.86 -26.51 22.79
C PRO A 52 25.49 -27.22 22.53
N SER A 53 25.28 -27.52 21.24
CA SER A 53 24.67 -28.71 20.59
C SER A 53 23.37 -29.39 21.06
N SER A 54 22.46 -29.64 20.11
CA SER A 54 21.96 -31.00 19.79
C SER A 54 21.28 -31.07 18.42
N VAL A 55 21.65 -32.11 17.67
CA VAL A 55 21.15 -32.60 16.38
C VAL A 55 19.90 -33.45 16.60
N VAL A 56 18.90 -33.39 15.70
CA VAL A 56 18.07 -34.54 15.26
C VAL A 56 17.57 -34.28 13.84
N GLU A 57 17.95 -35.17 12.91
CA GLU A 57 17.34 -35.37 11.59
C GLU A 57 16.05 -36.17 11.73
N ASP A 58 15.06 -35.95 10.86
CA ASP A 58 14.40 -37.08 10.19
C ASP A 58 13.59 -36.63 8.97
N ALA A 59 13.72 -37.43 7.91
CA ALA A 59 13.11 -37.29 6.61
C ALA A 59 12.01 -38.34 6.44
N LEU A 60 10.84 -37.97 5.92
CA LEU A 60 9.92 -38.91 5.27
C LEU A 60 9.18 -38.23 4.12
N GLY A 61 9.44 -38.73 2.91
CA GLY A 61 8.69 -38.38 1.71
C GLY A 61 7.39 -39.15 1.58
N VAL A 62 6.42 -38.56 0.90
CA VAL A 62 5.30 -39.27 0.26
C VAL A 62 5.00 -38.61 -1.08
N VAL A 63 5.04 -39.44 -2.12
CA VAL A 63 4.60 -39.16 -3.49
C VAL A 63 3.11 -39.47 -3.62
N ASN A 64 2.36 -38.61 -4.33
CA ASN A 64 1.16 -38.86 -5.16
C ASN A 64 0.61 -37.47 -5.51
N GLY A 65 0.24 -37.10 -6.73
CA GLY A 65 -0.41 -37.86 -7.79
C GLY A 65 -1.60 -37.01 -8.28
N GLU A 66 -1.33 -36.22 -9.33
CA GLU A 66 -2.24 -35.66 -10.34
C GLU A 66 -3.44 -34.74 -10.05
N SER A 67 -3.58 -33.82 -11.02
CA SER A 67 -4.76 -33.09 -11.50
C SER A 67 -5.22 -31.88 -10.68
N ASN A 68 -5.06 -30.67 -11.25
CA ASN A 68 -6.10 -29.64 -11.30
C ASN A 68 -5.69 -28.47 -12.21
N ILE A 69 -6.33 -28.45 -13.39
CA ILE A 69 -6.82 -27.33 -14.20
C ILE A 69 -6.25 -25.94 -13.85
N ARG A 70 -5.42 -25.40 -14.76
CA ARG A 70 -4.86 -24.04 -14.69
C ARG A 70 -5.89 -23.00 -15.16
N TYR A 71 -5.99 -21.89 -14.45
CA TYR A 71 -6.81 -20.71 -14.76
C TYR A 71 -6.08 -19.70 -15.68
N THR A 72 -5.21 -20.17 -16.58
CA THR A 72 -4.35 -19.29 -17.40
C THR A 72 -4.86 -19.04 -18.82
N ASP A 73 -6.00 -19.57 -19.23
CA ASP A 73 -6.41 -19.55 -20.65
C ASP A 73 -7.51 -18.52 -20.95
N TYR A 74 -7.33 -17.27 -20.50
CA TYR A 74 -8.12 -16.14 -21.01
C TYR A 74 -7.25 -14.94 -21.35
N VAL A 75 -6.22 -15.17 -22.17
CA VAL A 75 -5.65 -14.13 -23.03
C VAL A 75 -5.14 -14.77 -24.31
N GLU A 76 -6.02 -15.05 -25.28
CA GLU A 76 -5.59 -15.14 -26.68
C GLU A 76 -6.74 -14.84 -27.65
N THR A 77 -6.53 -13.79 -28.44
CA THR A 77 -7.12 -13.46 -29.76
C THR A 77 -8.65 -13.49 -29.93
N ALA A 78 -9.28 -12.31 -29.85
CA ALA A 78 -10.56 -12.07 -30.50
C ALA A 78 -10.34 -11.56 -31.93
N SER A 79 -10.54 -12.45 -32.90
CA SER A 79 -10.73 -12.11 -34.32
C SER A 79 -12.10 -12.62 -34.74
N PHE A 80 -13.03 -11.70 -35.03
CA PHE A 80 -14.36 -11.99 -35.58
C PHE A 80 -14.28 -12.41 -37.06
N PRO A 81 -15.17 -13.30 -37.54
CA PRO A 81 -16.18 -12.87 -38.54
C PRO A 81 -17.54 -13.65 -38.38
N PRO A 82 -18.52 -13.61 -39.32
CA PRO A 82 -19.81 -12.92 -39.13
C PRO A 82 -21.04 -13.85 -39.12
N GLU A 83 -22.22 -13.23 -38.95
CA GLU A 83 -23.57 -13.77 -38.88
C GLU A 83 -23.95 -14.84 -39.93
N SER A 84 -24.67 -15.88 -39.50
CA SER A 84 -26.04 -16.24 -39.93
C SER A 84 -26.33 -17.74 -39.73
N SER A 85 -27.48 -18.06 -39.11
CA SER A 85 -28.49 -19.05 -39.57
C SER A 85 -29.34 -19.66 -38.44
N VAL A 86 -30.59 -19.18 -38.40
CA VAL A 86 -31.87 -19.91 -38.32
C VAL A 86 -32.04 -21.15 -37.41
N LEU A 87 -32.99 -21.00 -36.47
CA LEU A 87 -33.94 -21.95 -35.86
C LEU A 87 -33.73 -23.47 -36.02
N SER A 88 -33.73 -24.17 -34.87
CA SER A 88 -34.48 -25.42 -34.71
C SER A 88 -34.94 -25.56 -33.26
N THR A 89 -36.26 -25.55 -33.06
CA THR A 89 -36.94 -25.84 -31.79
C THR A 89 -36.99 -27.35 -31.59
N ALA A 90 -36.26 -27.86 -30.60
CA ALA A 90 -36.48 -29.19 -30.06
C ALA A 90 -36.97 -29.05 -28.61
N GLU A 91 -38.18 -29.54 -28.39
CA GLU A 91 -38.84 -29.63 -27.09
C GLU A 91 -37.96 -30.40 -26.10
N VAL A 92 -37.63 -29.77 -24.97
CA VAL A 92 -37.03 -30.45 -23.82
C VAL A 92 -38.11 -30.53 -22.74
N SER A 93 -38.51 -31.77 -22.45
CA SER A 93 -39.39 -32.13 -21.35
C SER A 93 -38.88 -31.58 -20.01
N GLU A 94 -39.75 -30.86 -19.29
CA GLU A 94 -39.50 -30.38 -17.94
C GLU A 94 -39.46 -31.56 -16.95
N GLU A 95 -38.25 -32.04 -16.63
CA GLU A 95 -38.02 -32.80 -15.41
C GLU A 95 -37.62 -31.84 -14.28
N SER A 96 -38.56 -31.63 -13.36
CA SER A 96 -38.42 -30.81 -12.16
C SER A 96 -37.27 -31.31 -11.27
N ALA A 97 -36.07 -30.78 -11.48
CA ALA A 97 -34.95 -30.94 -10.56
C ALA A 97 -35.02 -29.88 -9.45
N ALA A 98 -35.17 -30.34 -8.20
CA ALA A 98 -35.12 -29.48 -7.01
C ALA A 98 -33.80 -28.67 -6.98
N PRO A 99 -33.81 -27.42 -6.46
CA PRO A 99 -32.62 -26.58 -6.44
C PRO A 99 -31.52 -27.25 -5.61
N ALA A 100 -30.37 -27.49 -6.25
CA ALA A 100 -29.21 -28.05 -5.60
C ALA A 100 -28.78 -27.16 -4.42
N ALA A 101 -28.68 -27.76 -3.23
CA ALA A 101 -28.22 -27.09 -2.03
C ALA A 101 -26.86 -26.39 -2.30
N PRO A 102 -26.62 -25.19 -1.74
CA PRO A 102 -25.38 -24.47 -1.97
C PRO A 102 -24.19 -25.36 -1.59
N LYS A 103 -23.33 -25.66 -2.57
CA LYS A 103 -22.09 -26.42 -2.36
C LYS A 103 -21.33 -25.72 -1.24
N ARG A 104 -21.20 -26.37 -0.08
CA ARG A 104 -20.35 -25.91 1.03
C ARG A 104 -18.98 -25.59 0.45
N ARG A 105 -18.61 -24.31 0.43
CA ARG A 105 -17.25 -23.88 0.07
C ARG A 105 -16.28 -24.68 0.94
N ARG A 106 -15.35 -25.41 0.32
CA ARG A 106 -14.26 -26.07 1.05
C ARG A 106 -13.61 -25.03 1.97
N PRO A 107 -13.26 -25.37 3.21
CA PRO A 107 -12.50 -24.46 4.05
C PRO A 107 -11.24 -24.07 3.28
N LEU A 108 -11.05 -22.76 3.09
CA LEU A 108 -9.82 -22.21 2.52
C LEU A 108 -8.63 -22.82 3.28
N SER A 109 -7.63 -23.32 2.54
CA SER A 109 -6.45 -23.96 3.15
C SER A 109 -5.89 -23.02 4.21
N LYS A 110 -5.49 -23.56 5.36
CA LYS A 110 -4.87 -22.76 6.42
C LYS A 110 -3.53 -22.15 5.97
N ASP A 111 -2.91 -22.73 4.94
CA ASP A 111 -1.62 -22.27 4.44
C ASP A 111 -1.75 -20.96 3.67
N PRO A 112 -0.80 -20.01 3.86
CA PRO A 112 -0.78 -18.76 3.13
C PRO A 112 -0.58 -19.01 1.64
N GLN A 113 -1.42 -18.36 0.83
CA GLN A 113 -1.34 -18.43 -0.63
C GLN A 113 -0.57 -17.20 -1.14
N LEU A 114 0.57 -17.43 -1.80
CA LEU A 114 1.44 -16.38 -2.33
C LEU A 114 1.17 -16.20 -3.82
N ILE A 115 0.86 -14.96 -4.23
CA ILE A 115 0.56 -14.62 -5.63
C ILE A 115 1.82 -14.18 -6.38
N VAL A 116 2.68 -13.41 -5.71
CA VAL A 116 3.90 -12.85 -6.33
C VAL A 116 4.98 -13.92 -6.37
N GLU A 117 5.57 -14.12 -7.56
CA GLU A 117 6.65 -15.08 -7.77
C GLU A 117 7.88 -14.77 -6.89
N GLY A 118 8.42 -15.80 -6.23
CA GLY A 118 9.58 -15.65 -5.33
C GLY A 118 9.28 -14.96 -3.99
N ASP A 119 8.01 -14.66 -3.69
CA ASP A 119 7.61 -14.11 -2.40
C ASP A 119 7.64 -15.17 -1.29
N SER A 120 7.66 -14.73 -0.04
CA SER A 120 7.67 -15.59 1.14
C SER A 120 7.11 -14.86 2.34
N THR A 121 6.44 -15.58 3.24
CA THR A 121 6.05 -15.07 4.56
C THR A 121 7.20 -15.10 5.57
N GLN A 122 8.31 -15.79 5.26
CA GLN A 122 9.46 -15.88 6.14
C GLN A 122 10.26 -14.58 6.13
N VAL A 123 10.69 -14.15 7.32
CA VAL A 123 11.53 -12.97 7.47
C VAL A 123 13.01 -13.33 7.32
N THR A 124 13.77 -12.47 6.65
CA THR A 124 15.23 -12.63 6.53
C THR A 124 16.00 -11.58 7.34
N PRO A 125 17.25 -11.85 7.73
CA PRO A 125 18.10 -10.86 8.39
C PRO A 125 18.29 -9.58 7.55
N TYR A 126 18.31 -9.71 6.22
CA TYR A 126 18.38 -8.57 5.31
C TYR A 126 17.13 -7.68 5.41
N GLN A 127 15.93 -8.27 5.41
CA GLN A 127 14.69 -7.51 5.58
C GLN A 127 14.66 -6.79 6.94
N GLN A 128 15.11 -7.47 8.01
CA GLN A 128 15.22 -6.85 9.34
C GLN A 128 16.21 -5.67 9.32
N LEU A 129 17.38 -5.83 8.70
CA LEU A 129 18.37 -4.77 8.59
C LEU A 129 17.82 -3.55 7.85
N VAL A 130 17.16 -3.76 6.70
CA VAL A 130 16.54 -2.68 5.92
C VAL A 130 15.47 -1.99 6.77
N THR A 131 14.52 -2.73 7.32
CA THR A 131 13.41 -2.14 8.09
C THR A 131 13.91 -1.39 9.32
N TYR A 132 14.63 -2.06 10.23
CA TYR A 132 15.05 -1.43 11.48
C TYR A 132 16.12 -0.36 11.27
N GLY A 133 16.99 -0.53 10.27
CA GLY A 133 17.93 0.51 9.85
C GLY A 133 17.22 1.76 9.36
N THR A 134 16.20 1.62 8.50
CA THR A 134 15.37 2.75 8.06
C THR A 134 14.65 3.43 9.22
N LEU A 135 14.05 2.67 10.14
CA LEU A 135 13.39 3.25 11.31
C LEU A 135 14.36 4.03 12.20
N ALA A 136 15.54 3.47 12.48
CA ALA A 136 16.58 4.15 13.26
C ALA A 136 17.08 5.42 12.58
N LEU A 137 17.34 5.37 11.27
CA LEU A 137 17.74 6.54 10.49
C LEU A 137 16.64 7.61 10.46
N ALA A 138 15.37 7.21 10.33
CA ALA A 138 14.25 8.14 10.31
C ALA A 138 14.10 8.87 11.65
N LEU A 139 14.26 8.16 12.77
CA LEU A 139 14.30 8.76 14.10
C LEU A 139 15.48 9.74 14.23
N ALA A 140 16.67 9.35 13.77
CA ALA A 140 17.84 10.24 13.78
C ALA A 140 17.64 11.48 12.90
N ALA A 141 17.04 11.34 11.73
CA ALA A 141 16.75 12.44 10.81
C ALA A 141 15.73 13.42 11.40
N ILE A 142 14.66 12.91 12.02
CA ILE A 142 13.68 13.75 12.73
C ILE A 142 14.36 14.47 13.89
N ALA A 143 15.11 13.76 14.74
CA ALA A 143 15.81 14.37 15.87
C ALA A 143 16.80 15.46 15.41
N GLN A 144 17.56 15.21 14.34
CA GLN A 144 18.48 16.19 13.76
C GLN A 144 17.72 17.42 13.25
N ALA A 145 16.60 17.21 12.55
CA ALA A 145 15.78 18.31 12.05
C ALA A 145 15.24 19.17 13.20
N LEU A 146 14.72 18.53 14.26
CA LEU A 146 14.24 19.22 15.46
C LEU A 146 15.32 20.07 16.14
N VAL A 147 16.55 19.55 16.24
CA VAL A 147 17.68 20.29 16.81
C VAL A 147 18.13 21.43 15.89
N SER A 148 18.11 21.23 14.57
CA SER A 148 18.60 22.22 13.60
C SER A 148 17.78 23.50 13.51
N ASP A 149 16.51 23.45 13.93
CA ASP A 149 15.64 24.63 14.00
C ASP A 149 14.77 24.55 15.27
N ALA A 150 15.48 24.46 16.41
CA ALA A 150 14.90 24.47 17.75
C ALA A 150 14.14 25.77 18.08
N SER A 151 14.29 26.82 17.27
CA SER A 151 13.54 28.07 17.36
C SER A 151 12.08 27.95 16.93
N ASN A 152 11.72 26.94 16.11
CA ASN A 152 10.37 26.79 15.56
C ASN A 152 9.70 25.43 15.89
N PRO A 153 9.63 25.02 17.17
CA PRO A 153 9.10 23.71 17.57
C PRO A 153 7.60 23.55 17.23
N ALA A 154 6.85 24.66 17.21
CA ALA A 154 5.44 24.66 16.84
C ALA A 154 5.23 24.25 15.37
N LEU A 155 6.00 24.83 14.44
CA LEU A 155 5.93 24.50 13.02
C LEU A 155 6.25 23.02 12.79
N MET A 156 7.32 22.51 13.42
CA MET A 156 7.71 21.11 13.31
C MET A 156 6.66 20.16 13.89
N SER A 157 6.03 20.53 15.01
CA SER A 157 4.95 19.74 15.61
C SER A 157 3.73 19.66 14.70
N LEU A 158 3.42 20.74 13.94
CA LEU A 158 2.33 20.75 12.96
C LEU A 158 2.63 19.91 11.71
N MET A 159 3.90 19.67 11.38
CA MET A 159 4.26 18.82 10.23
C MET A 159 3.85 17.36 10.44
N VAL A 160 3.81 16.88 11.70
CA VAL A 160 3.43 15.49 12.02
C VAL A 160 1.97 15.19 11.65
N PRO A 161 0.95 15.88 12.19
CA PRO A 161 -0.44 15.62 11.83
C PRO A 161 -0.71 15.89 10.34
N PHE A 162 -0.05 16.88 9.74
CA PHE A 162 -0.19 17.13 8.30
C PHE A 162 0.36 15.96 7.46
N ALA A 163 1.51 15.40 7.84
CA ALA A 163 2.08 14.22 7.18
C ALA A 163 1.22 12.96 7.37
N LEU A 164 0.54 12.83 8.50
CA LEU A 164 -0.40 11.73 8.76
C LEU A 164 -1.67 11.85 7.93
N LEU A 165 -2.26 13.05 7.84
CA LEU A 165 -3.41 13.33 6.96
C LEU A 165 -3.06 13.09 5.49
N PHE A 166 -1.94 13.63 5.04
CA PHE A 166 -1.45 13.41 3.69
C PHE A 166 -1.12 11.92 3.44
N GLY A 167 -0.56 11.24 4.45
CA GLY A 167 -0.26 9.82 4.39
C GLY A 167 -1.49 8.94 4.19
N ASP A 168 -2.59 9.25 4.86
CA ASP A 168 -3.87 8.53 4.69
C ASP A 168 -4.44 8.76 3.30
N LEU A 169 -4.52 10.02 2.86
CA LEU A 169 -4.96 10.38 1.49
C LEU A 169 -4.11 9.68 0.43
N PHE A 170 -2.78 9.76 0.54
CA PHE A 170 -1.86 9.13 -0.39
C PHE A 170 -2.06 7.61 -0.43
N SER A 171 -2.27 6.97 0.73
CA SER A 171 -2.52 5.52 0.77
C SER A 171 -3.75 5.14 -0.04
N GLY A 172 -4.82 5.95 0.01
CA GLY A 172 -6.03 5.74 -0.79
C GLY A 172 -5.81 5.92 -2.28
N VAL A 173 -5.13 7.01 -2.69
CA VAL A 173 -4.83 7.26 -4.10
C VAL A 173 -3.91 6.18 -4.68
N PHE A 174 -2.87 5.79 -3.95
CA PHE A 174 -1.95 4.75 -4.37
C PHE A 174 -2.66 3.40 -4.51
N HIS A 175 -3.47 3.03 -3.51
CA HIS A 175 -4.22 1.77 -3.50
C HIS A 175 -5.23 1.69 -4.65
N TRP A 176 -6.02 2.74 -4.88
CA TRP A 176 -6.91 2.84 -6.05
C TRP A 176 -6.14 2.61 -7.36
N ALA A 177 -4.96 3.23 -7.51
CA ALA A 177 -4.20 3.13 -8.74
C ALA A 177 -3.66 1.71 -9.01
N VAL A 178 -3.10 1.04 -7.99
CA VAL A 178 -2.52 -0.30 -8.15
C VAL A 178 -3.57 -1.40 -8.29
N ASP A 179 -4.74 -1.23 -7.68
CA ASP A 179 -5.85 -2.16 -7.84
C ASP A 179 -6.46 -2.10 -9.23
N ASN A 180 -6.56 -0.90 -9.80
CA ASN A 180 -7.29 -0.68 -11.05
C ASN A 180 -6.42 -0.72 -12.30
N TYR A 181 -5.12 -0.44 -12.21
CA TYR A 181 -4.28 -0.25 -13.40
C TYR A 181 -2.97 -1.03 -13.37
N GLY A 182 -2.58 -1.51 -14.56
CA GLY A 182 -1.39 -2.31 -14.75
C GLY A 182 -1.58 -3.78 -14.38
N ASN A 183 -0.49 -4.52 -14.42
CA ASN A 183 -0.40 -5.94 -14.08
C ASN A 183 1.04 -6.30 -13.66
N LYS A 184 1.31 -7.59 -13.44
CA LYS A 184 2.63 -8.12 -13.05
C LYS A 184 3.80 -7.72 -13.96
N ASN A 185 3.53 -7.43 -15.23
CA ASN A 185 4.55 -7.03 -16.22
C ASN A 185 4.80 -5.51 -16.24
N THR A 186 4.14 -4.74 -15.38
CA THR A 186 4.34 -3.28 -15.31
C THR A 186 5.77 -2.98 -14.87
N PRO A 187 6.52 -2.14 -15.61
CA PRO A 187 7.88 -1.78 -15.21
C PRO A 187 7.90 -1.14 -13.82
N VAL A 188 8.88 -1.52 -13.00
CA VAL A 188 9.11 -1.05 -11.62
C VAL A 188 8.05 -1.50 -10.61
N PHE A 189 6.76 -1.42 -10.95
CA PHE A 189 5.64 -1.64 -10.02
C PHE A 189 4.94 -2.99 -10.18
N GLY A 190 5.34 -3.84 -11.13
CA GLY A 190 4.64 -5.09 -11.45
C GLY A 190 4.38 -5.98 -10.25
N SER A 191 5.41 -6.23 -9.41
CA SER A 191 5.26 -7.04 -8.19
C SER A 191 4.37 -6.40 -7.12
N VAL A 192 4.31 -5.07 -7.06
CA VAL A 192 3.41 -4.36 -6.14
C VAL A 192 1.97 -4.49 -6.61
N ILE A 193 1.73 -4.24 -7.91
CA ILE A 193 0.40 -4.36 -8.52
C ILE A 193 -0.13 -5.79 -8.40
N GLU A 194 0.69 -6.79 -8.72
CA GLU A 194 0.34 -8.21 -8.57
C GLU A 194 0.03 -8.57 -7.10
N GLY A 195 0.79 -8.03 -6.15
CA GLY A 195 0.55 -8.23 -4.72
C GLY A 195 -0.77 -7.63 -4.24
N PHE A 196 -1.09 -6.40 -4.64
CA PHE A 196 -2.33 -5.72 -4.26
C PHE A 196 -3.56 -6.38 -4.90
N GLN A 197 -3.56 -6.61 -6.21
CA GLN A 197 -4.67 -7.27 -6.91
C GLN A 197 -4.86 -8.72 -6.44
N GLY A 198 -3.76 -9.45 -6.23
CA GLY A 198 -3.79 -10.81 -5.72
C GLY A 198 -4.31 -10.92 -4.28
N HIS A 199 -4.13 -9.87 -3.48
CA HIS A 199 -4.54 -9.83 -2.08
C HIS A 199 -6.05 -9.88 -1.91
N HIS A 200 -6.85 -9.34 -2.84
CA HIS A 200 -8.32 -9.47 -2.81
C HIS A 200 -8.77 -10.95 -2.85
N LYS A 201 -7.99 -11.83 -3.49
CA LYS A 201 -8.28 -13.27 -3.56
C LYS A 201 -7.91 -14.01 -2.28
N TYR A 202 -6.79 -13.66 -1.66
CA TYR A 202 -6.27 -14.32 -0.46
C TYR A 202 -5.89 -13.33 0.65
N PRO A 203 -6.89 -12.59 1.19
CA PRO A 203 -6.64 -11.44 2.06
C PRO A 203 -5.94 -11.78 3.39
N TRP A 204 -6.11 -13.00 3.90
CA TRP A 204 -5.47 -13.42 5.16
C TRP A 204 -3.96 -13.66 5.01
N THR A 205 -3.42 -13.83 3.80
CA THR A 205 -1.98 -14.12 3.60
C THR A 205 -1.10 -13.06 4.25
N ILE A 206 -1.48 -11.78 4.21
CA ILE A 206 -0.74 -10.68 4.84
C ILE A 206 -0.55 -10.89 6.36
N THR A 207 -1.50 -11.55 7.03
CA THR A 207 -1.49 -11.76 8.49
C THR A 207 -0.40 -12.72 8.96
N TYR A 208 0.16 -13.52 8.04
CA TYR A 208 1.27 -14.44 8.29
C TYR A 208 2.64 -13.76 8.19
N ARG A 209 2.71 -12.50 7.78
CA ARG A 209 3.97 -11.78 7.59
C ARG A 209 4.45 -11.13 8.90
N PRO A 210 5.67 -11.45 9.38
CA PRO A 210 6.33 -10.67 10.40
C PRO A 210 6.52 -9.22 9.93
N PHE A 211 6.62 -8.27 10.87
CA PHE A 211 6.70 -6.84 10.59
C PHE A 211 7.71 -6.48 9.49
N ALA A 212 8.97 -6.91 9.63
CA ALA A 212 10.01 -6.60 8.65
C ALA A 212 9.73 -7.20 7.26
N ASN A 213 9.22 -8.44 7.18
CA ASN A 213 8.81 -9.04 5.90
C ASN A 213 7.67 -8.24 5.24
N ASN A 214 6.72 -7.74 6.04
CA ASN A 214 5.56 -7.01 5.55
C ASN A 214 5.93 -5.63 4.97
N VAL A 215 6.96 -4.95 5.51
CA VAL A 215 7.18 -3.52 5.23
C VAL A 215 8.52 -3.16 4.57
N TYR A 216 9.51 -4.05 4.51
CA TYR A 216 10.87 -3.68 4.04
C TYR A 216 10.90 -3.09 2.63
N LYS A 217 10.02 -3.51 1.72
CA LYS A 217 9.95 -2.97 0.36
C LYS A 217 9.58 -1.47 0.36
N ILE A 218 8.71 -1.06 1.28
CA ILE A 218 8.30 0.34 1.47
C ILE A 218 9.47 1.16 2.00
N CYS A 219 10.31 0.56 2.86
CA CYS A 219 11.49 1.23 3.42
C CYS A 219 12.48 1.73 2.35
N TYR A 220 12.57 1.11 1.16
CA TYR A 220 13.38 1.65 0.06
C TYR A 220 12.89 3.02 -0.41
N GLY A 221 11.57 3.20 -0.51
CA GLY A 221 10.96 4.49 -0.85
C GLY A 221 11.22 5.54 0.24
N VAL A 222 11.13 5.14 1.52
CA VAL A 222 11.44 6.02 2.66
C VAL A 222 12.90 6.45 2.63
N LEU A 223 13.83 5.53 2.40
CA LEU A 223 15.26 5.84 2.27
C LEU A 223 15.54 6.81 1.11
N LEU A 224 14.87 6.63 -0.04
CA LEU A 224 14.99 7.54 -1.17
C LEU A 224 14.48 8.94 -0.83
N ILE A 225 13.33 9.06 -0.17
CA ILE A 225 12.77 10.34 0.30
C ILE A 225 13.75 11.04 1.26
N MET A 226 14.28 10.30 2.24
CA MET A 226 15.22 10.85 3.22
C MET A 226 16.53 11.28 2.56
N ALA A 227 17.09 10.45 1.67
CA ALA A 227 18.30 10.79 0.93
C ALA A 227 18.10 12.03 0.06
N THR A 228 16.97 12.11 -0.66
CA THR A 228 16.65 13.25 -1.54
C THR A 228 16.52 14.54 -0.75
N THR A 229 15.74 14.53 0.33
CA THR A 229 15.54 15.73 1.17
C THR A 229 16.83 16.16 1.87
N PHE A 230 17.73 15.23 2.20
CA PHE A 230 19.06 15.55 2.74
C PHE A 230 20.00 16.15 1.67
N ILE A 231 20.10 15.52 0.49
CA ILE A 231 20.94 15.98 -0.62
C ILE A 231 20.52 17.38 -1.11
N LEU A 232 19.20 17.60 -1.23
CA LEU A 232 18.64 18.89 -1.62
C LEU A 232 18.63 19.93 -0.49
N GLN A 233 19.17 19.58 0.69
CA GLN A 233 19.22 20.47 1.86
C GLN A 233 17.85 21.07 2.21
N ALA A 234 16.80 20.26 2.12
CA ALA A 234 15.44 20.70 2.37
C ALA A 234 15.30 21.30 3.78
N PRO A 235 14.43 22.32 3.96
CA PRO A 235 14.21 22.93 5.27
C PRO A 235 13.86 21.89 6.35
N PRO A 236 14.26 22.09 7.62
CA PRO A 236 14.00 21.13 8.70
C PRO A 236 12.55 20.67 8.80
N ALA A 237 11.58 21.59 8.67
CA ALA A 237 10.15 21.26 8.67
C ALA A 237 9.76 20.30 7.53
N VAL A 238 10.28 20.53 6.32
CA VAL A 238 10.04 19.66 5.14
C VAL A 238 10.65 18.28 5.37
N ARG A 239 11.85 18.20 5.96
CA ARG A 239 12.49 16.91 6.31
C ARG A 239 11.66 16.12 7.32
N VAL A 240 11.12 16.79 8.36
CA VAL A 240 10.19 16.16 9.32
C VAL A 240 8.94 15.67 8.59
N PHE A 241 8.27 16.53 7.82
CA PHE A 241 7.06 16.17 7.07
C PHE A 241 7.29 14.94 6.18
N MET A 242 8.31 14.98 5.31
CA MET A 242 8.59 13.91 4.35
C MET A 242 9.02 12.60 5.03
N THR A 243 9.77 12.68 6.12
CA THR A 243 10.18 11.49 6.89
C THR A 243 8.98 10.86 7.59
N VAL A 244 8.14 11.66 8.25
CA VAL A 244 6.92 11.18 8.92
C VAL A 244 5.92 10.63 7.89
N PHE A 245 5.79 11.26 6.73
CA PHE A 245 5.00 10.75 5.61
C PHE A 245 5.51 9.38 5.13
N GLY A 246 6.82 9.23 4.91
CA GLY A 246 7.40 7.94 4.54
C GLY A 246 7.14 6.85 5.59
N LEU A 247 7.33 7.19 6.88
CA LEU A 247 7.03 6.27 7.99
C LEU A 247 5.54 5.95 8.09
N SER A 248 4.65 6.88 7.76
CA SER A 248 3.21 6.60 7.78
C SER A 248 2.84 5.54 6.73
N GLN A 249 3.53 5.47 5.59
CA GLN A 249 3.31 4.40 4.61
C GLN A 249 3.79 3.03 5.10
N VAL A 250 4.89 2.99 5.85
CA VAL A 250 5.34 1.76 6.55
C VAL A 250 4.26 1.29 7.53
N MET A 251 3.70 2.23 8.30
CA MET A 251 2.62 1.91 9.24
C MET A 251 1.32 1.55 8.55
N ALA A 252 0.97 2.16 7.41
CA ALA A 252 -0.24 1.86 6.65
C ALA A 252 -0.29 0.38 6.24
N GLN A 253 0.83 -0.17 5.77
CA GLN A 253 0.93 -1.58 5.41
C GLN A 253 0.80 -2.53 6.62
N GLU A 254 1.29 -2.10 7.78
CA GLU A 254 1.14 -2.88 9.01
C GLU A 254 -0.29 -2.76 9.59
N PHE A 255 -0.92 -1.59 9.48
CA PHE A 255 -2.31 -1.38 9.89
C PHE A 255 -3.28 -2.14 8.99
N HIS A 256 -3.00 -2.18 7.69
CA HIS A 256 -3.65 -3.07 6.72
C HIS A 256 -3.55 -4.54 7.14
N LYS A 257 -2.37 -5.02 7.56
CA LYS A 257 -2.25 -6.39 8.08
C LYS A 257 -3.19 -6.64 9.26
N TYR A 258 -3.23 -5.70 10.22
CA TYR A 258 -4.06 -5.83 11.40
C TYR A 258 -5.57 -5.76 11.11
N SER A 259 -5.98 -5.07 10.04
CA SER A 259 -7.40 -5.03 9.64
C SER A 259 -7.89 -6.39 9.13
N HIS A 260 -7.00 -7.27 8.65
CA HIS A 260 -7.32 -8.65 8.24
C HIS A 260 -7.33 -9.67 9.38
N MET A 261 -6.69 -9.37 10.52
CA MET A 261 -6.64 -10.29 11.66
C MET A 261 -8.01 -10.46 12.31
N THR A 262 -8.38 -11.71 12.61
CA THR A 262 -9.62 -12.02 13.34
C THR A 262 -9.54 -11.62 14.81
N LYS A 263 -8.34 -11.71 15.40
CA LYS A 263 -8.05 -11.35 16.79
C LYS A 263 -6.71 -10.59 16.88
N PRO A 264 -6.65 -9.31 16.48
CA PRO A 264 -5.43 -8.53 16.61
C PRO A 264 -5.11 -8.26 18.10
N PRO A 265 -3.87 -7.86 18.44
CA PRO A 265 -3.50 -7.52 19.82
C PRO A 265 -4.45 -6.49 20.46
N ILE A 266 -4.63 -6.53 21.78
CA ILE A 266 -5.59 -5.66 22.49
C ILE A 266 -5.31 -4.17 22.23
N ILE A 267 -4.03 -3.77 22.19
CA ILE A 267 -3.65 -2.39 21.89
C ILE A 267 -4.09 -1.98 20.48
N VAL A 268 -3.97 -2.88 19.50
CA VAL A 268 -4.42 -2.64 18.12
C VAL A 268 -5.93 -2.51 18.07
N GLN A 269 -6.67 -3.37 18.76
CA GLN A 269 -8.14 -3.26 18.83
C GLN A 269 -8.59 -1.91 19.40
N ARG A 270 -7.92 -1.43 20.45
CA ARG A 270 -8.21 -0.10 21.04
C ARG A 270 -7.90 1.02 20.06
N LEU A 271 -6.75 0.98 19.39
CA LEU A 271 -6.36 1.99 18.40
C LEU A 271 -7.32 2.00 17.20
N GLN A 272 -7.74 0.82 16.72
CA GLN A 272 -8.79 0.71 15.70
C GLN A 272 -10.12 1.30 16.18
N GLY A 273 -10.52 1.04 17.43
CA GLY A 273 -11.73 1.62 18.03
C GLY A 273 -11.70 3.14 18.19
N MET A 274 -10.50 3.73 18.32
CA MET A 274 -10.30 5.18 18.38
C MET A 274 -10.10 5.83 16.99
N GLY A 275 -10.07 5.05 15.91
CA GLY A 275 -9.77 5.55 14.57
C GLY A 275 -8.30 5.96 14.37
N LEU A 276 -7.38 5.46 15.22
CA LEU A 276 -5.92 5.69 15.12
C LEU A 276 -5.20 4.54 14.41
N MET A 277 -5.93 3.53 13.93
CA MET A 277 -5.49 2.48 13.02
C MET A 277 -6.68 2.07 12.17
N LEU A 278 -6.45 1.65 10.93
CA LEU A 278 -7.51 1.17 10.03
C LEU A 278 -8.38 0.08 10.67
N PRO A 279 -9.68 0.31 10.90
CA PRO A 279 -10.57 -0.70 11.46
C PRO A 279 -10.82 -1.87 10.50
N ARG A 280 -10.98 -3.09 11.04
CA ARG A 280 -11.36 -4.28 10.26
C ARG A 280 -12.64 -4.06 9.45
N LYS A 281 -13.66 -3.46 10.06
CA LYS A 281 -14.97 -3.22 9.39
C LYS A 281 -14.80 -2.30 8.18
N GLU A 282 -14.05 -1.22 8.35
CA GLU A 282 -13.79 -0.22 7.31
C GLU A 282 -13.08 -0.86 6.10
N HIS A 283 -11.97 -1.55 6.35
CA HIS A 283 -11.25 -2.21 5.26
C HIS A 283 -12.03 -3.40 4.67
N GLY A 284 -12.90 -4.05 5.45
CA GLY A 284 -13.79 -5.09 4.96
C GLY A 284 -14.75 -4.61 3.87
N LEU A 285 -15.13 -3.33 3.87
CA LEU A 285 -15.96 -2.74 2.80
C LEU A 285 -15.21 -2.71 1.47
N HIS A 286 -13.92 -2.37 1.49
CA HIS A 286 -13.05 -2.39 0.31
C HIS A 286 -12.96 -3.80 -0.31
N HIS A 287 -12.97 -4.87 0.51
CA HIS A 287 -12.93 -6.26 0.03
C HIS A 287 -14.24 -6.78 -0.57
N SER A 288 -15.22 -5.91 -0.80
CA SER A 288 -16.45 -6.25 -1.51
C SER A 288 -16.24 -6.00 -3.00
N GLU A 289 -16.39 -7.03 -3.85
CA GLU A 289 -16.41 -6.86 -5.31
C GLU A 289 -17.44 -5.79 -5.70
N PRO A 290 -17.10 -4.84 -6.60
CA PRO A 290 -15.95 -4.82 -7.49
C PRO A 290 -14.70 -4.05 -6.98
N PHE A 291 -14.46 -4.03 -5.65
CA PHE A 291 -13.31 -3.44 -4.98
C PHE A 291 -13.16 -1.94 -5.22
N GLU A 292 -14.29 -1.25 -5.13
CA GLU A 292 -14.46 0.00 -5.87
C GLU A 292 -14.33 1.28 -5.02
N GLY A 293 -14.10 1.13 -3.71
CA GLY A 293 -14.01 2.23 -2.73
C GLY A 293 -13.22 1.84 -1.48
N HIS A 294 -13.26 2.70 -0.45
CA HIS A 294 -12.59 2.49 0.85
C HIS A 294 -11.08 2.21 0.76
N TYR A 295 -10.40 2.87 -0.19
CA TYR A 295 -9.01 2.58 -0.54
C TYR A 295 -7.95 3.00 0.50
N SER A 296 -8.22 3.97 1.38
CA SER A 296 -7.23 4.45 2.36
C SER A 296 -6.99 3.41 3.44
N ILE A 297 -5.72 3.04 3.65
CA ILE A 297 -5.33 1.91 4.52
C ILE A 297 -4.51 2.31 5.74
N LEU A 298 -4.22 3.60 5.93
CA LEU A 298 -3.57 4.06 7.16
C LEU A 298 -4.59 4.14 8.31
N PHE A 299 -5.48 5.12 8.27
CA PHE A 299 -6.56 5.29 9.24
C PHE A 299 -7.95 5.07 8.61
N GLY A 300 -8.08 5.32 7.31
CA GLY A 300 -9.38 5.33 6.62
C GLY A 300 -10.13 6.66 6.76
N TRP A 301 -9.47 7.72 7.24
CA TRP A 301 -10.09 9.04 7.47
C TRP A 301 -10.61 9.68 6.18
N PHE A 302 -9.89 9.48 5.06
CA PHE A 302 -10.27 10.03 3.77
C PHE A 302 -11.30 9.20 3.00
N ASN A 303 -11.61 7.96 3.42
CA ASN A 303 -12.53 7.10 2.66
C ASN A 303 -13.91 7.73 2.45
N PRO A 304 -14.61 8.24 3.49
CA PRO A 304 -15.92 8.86 3.26
C PRO A 304 -15.85 10.01 2.26
N LEU A 305 -14.83 10.87 2.36
CA LEU A 305 -14.67 12.03 1.47
C LEU A 305 -14.39 11.59 0.02
N LEU A 306 -13.48 10.65 -0.18
CA LEU A 306 -13.09 10.15 -1.51
C LEU A 306 -14.24 9.40 -2.19
N ASP A 307 -14.96 8.57 -1.43
CA ASP A 307 -16.06 7.76 -1.94
C ASP A 307 -17.30 8.64 -2.27
N HIS A 308 -17.65 9.59 -1.38
CA HIS A 308 -18.77 10.52 -1.64
C HIS A 308 -18.50 11.49 -2.78
N SER A 309 -17.27 11.97 -2.94
CA SER A 309 -16.91 12.89 -4.03
C SER A 309 -16.83 12.21 -5.40
N GLN A 310 -16.79 10.87 -5.43
CA GLN A 310 -16.59 10.07 -6.64
C GLN A 310 -15.34 10.49 -7.44
N VAL A 311 -14.32 11.04 -6.78
CA VAL A 311 -13.11 11.53 -7.45
C VAL A 311 -12.43 10.42 -8.25
N PHE A 312 -12.43 9.20 -7.73
CA PHE A 312 -11.88 8.03 -8.43
C PHE A 312 -12.69 7.67 -9.68
N ARG A 313 -14.03 7.70 -9.64
CA ARG A 313 -14.86 7.50 -10.85
C ARG A 313 -14.60 8.57 -11.89
N LEU A 314 -14.42 9.82 -11.48
CA LEU A 314 -14.06 10.90 -12.39
C LEU A 314 -12.69 10.64 -13.05
N MET A 315 -11.69 10.24 -12.27
CA MET A 315 -10.36 9.90 -12.78
C MET A 315 -10.38 8.71 -13.72
N GLU A 316 -11.16 7.68 -13.41
CA GLU A 316 -11.34 6.50 -14.26
C GLU A 316 -11.94 6.87 -15.63
N ARG A 317 -13.02 7.67 -15.62
CA ARG A 317 -13.61 8.19 -16.86
C ARG A 317 -12.62 9.04 -17.66
N ALA A 318 -11.81 9.86 -17.00
CA ALA A 318 -10.80 10.68 -17.65
C ALA A 318 -9.69 9.82 -18.30
N ILE A 319 -9.21 8.79 -17.60
CA ILE A 319 -8.21 7.84 -18.13
C ILE A 319 -8.79 7.08 -19.32
N TYR A 320 -10.01 6.57 -19.21
CA TYR A 320 -10.68 5.85 -20.29
C TYR A 320 -10.91 6.74 -21.52
N LYS A 321 -11.38 7.98 -21.34
CA LYS A 321 -11.51 8.96 -22.43
C LYS A 321 -10.16 9.25 -23.11
N TRP A 322 -9.08 9.29 -22.34
CA TRP A 322 -7.76 9.64 -22.86
C TRP A 322 -7.14 8.50 -23.68
N ASN A 323 -7.24 7.24 -23.23
CA ASN A 323 -6.49 6.15 -23.83
C ASN A 323 -7.22 4.79 -23.90
N GLY A 324 -8.53 4.75 -23.63
CA GLY A 324 -9.37 3.55 -23.69
C GLY A 324 -9.11 2.52 -22.59
N HIS A 325 -8.21 2.77 -21.62
CA HIS A 325 -7.89 1.79 -20.59
C HIS A 325 -8.95 1.81 -19.47
N MET A 326 -9.67 0.69 -19.34
CA MET A 326 -10.64 0.49 -18.27
C MET A 326 -9.95 0.08 -16.96
N PRO A 327 -10.39 0.64 -15.81
CA PRO A 327 -9.99 0.15 -14.49
C PRO A 327 -10.48 -1.29 -14.26
N ASN A 328 -9.82 -2.03 -13.38
CA ASN A 328 -10.22 -3.41 -13.08
C ASN A 328 -11.61 -3.51 -12.43
N SER A 329 -12.01 -2.56 -11.60
CA SER A 329 -13.37 -2.52 -11.02
C SER A 329 -14.47 -2.60 -12.10
N TRP A 330 -14.31 -1.91 -13.24
CA TRP A 330 -15.26 -1.97 -14.36
C TRP A 330 -15.20 -3.31 -15.11
N LYS A 331 -14.09 -4.02 -15.07
CA LYS A 331 -13.98 -5.35 -15.69
C LYS A 331 -14.66 -6.43 -14.85
N LEU A 332 -14.77 -6.18 -13.54
CA LEU A 332 -15.37 -7.10 -12.57
C LEU A 332 -16.90 -6.91 -12.47
N ASP A 333 -17.41 -5.70 -12.74
CA ASP A 333 -18.84 -5.40 -12.72
C ASP A 333 -19.29 -4.72 -14.04
N GLU A 334 -20.05 -5.47 -14.84
CA GLU A 334 -20.63 -5.02 -16.11
C GLU A 334 -21.59 -3.84 -15.94
N ARG A 335 -22.40 -3.85 -14.88
CA ARG A 335 -23.36 -2.77 -14.61
C ARG A 335 -22.61 -1.48 -14.29
N LEU A 336 -21.60 -1.57 -13.42
CA LEU A 336 -20.73 -0.42 -13.13
C LEU A 336 -20.09 0.12 -14.41
N ARG A 337 -19.55 -0.76 -15.27
CA ARG A 337 -18.97 -0.37 -16.55
C ARG A 337 -19.97 0.40 -17.41
N GLN A 338 -21.16 -0.16 -17.62
CA GLN A 338 -22.18 0.46 -18.46
C GLN A 338 -22.59 1.83 -17.93
N GLU A 339 -22.82 1.95 -16.61
CA GLU A 339 -23.14 3.22 -15.96
C GLU A 339 -22.07 4.28 -16.22
N GLN A 340 -20.78 3.92 -16.15
CA GLN A 340 -19.70 4.88 -16.38
C GLN A 340 -19.53 5.25 -17.86
N VAL A 341 -19.73 4.30 -18.78
CA VAL A 341 -19.69 4.56 -20.24
C VAL A 341 -20.85 5.46 -20.66
N ASP A 342 -22.07 5.21 -20.16
CA ASP A 342 -23.23 6.05 -20.45
C ASP A 342 -23.04 7.49 -19.98
N MET A 343 -22.43 7.70 -18.80
CA MET A 343 -22.07 9.03 -18.32
C MET A 343 -21.04 9.73 -19.23
N ILE A 344 -20.09 8.97 -19.79
CA ILE A 344 -19.10 9.49 -20.74
C ILE A 344 -19.80 9.95 -22.03
N GLU A 345 -20.64 9.12 -22.62
CA GLU A 345 -21.33 9.43 -23.87
C GLU A 345 -22.38 10.53 -23.70
N GLY A 346 -23.13 10.52 -22.60
CA GLY A 346 -24.09 11.57 -22.27
C GLY A 346 -23.45 12.95 -22.15
N SER A 347 -22.24 13.03 -21.58
CA SER A 347 -21.47 14.28 -21.47
C SER A 347 -20.96 14.84 -22.80
N GLN A 348 -20.97 14.06 -23.88
CA GLN A 348 -20.58 14.53 -25.23
C GLN A 348 -21.77 15.08 -26.02
N ARG A 349 -23.00 14.81 -25.58
CA ARG A 349 -24.23 15.24 -26.27
C ARG A 349 -24.78 16.58 -25.75
N THR A 350 -24.25 17.07 -24.65
CA THR A 350 -24.55 18.37 -24.01
C THR A 350 -23.43 19.35 -24.25
#